data_AF-A0A9P5PVG5-F1
#
_entry.id   AF-A0A9P5PVG5-F1
#
_cell.length_a   1.000
_cell.length_b   1.000
_cell.length_c   1.000
_cell.angle_alpha   90.00
_cell.angle_beta   90.00
_cell.angle_gamma   90.00
#
_symmetry.space_group_name_H-M   'P 1'
#
loop_
_entity.id
_entity.type
_entity.pdbx_description
1 polymer ?
#
loop_
_entity_poly.entity_id
_entity_poly.type
_entity_poly.pdbx_seq_one_letter_code
_entity_poly.pdbx_strand_id
1 'polypeptide(L)'
;MVCLLDLPFEILSSLPLYIRNIEDFTEAASACSVLYYTFSSVSLNCILRLAAASAPTFVQPHPHFLIAATARQVSDWALGNAENTERLRRAFQGGVEALFELCIEKAGLSLQDIRRLHLARFSTINPLADKIDKMAGVRWYETENFWEGGVSEAVTIYTESGRAAFQIIIYGELFASSMQAYLEPDKNLPKFDLDVRLDYIKYCIPDWVCKSYPGMEVLPVGPYAGDRKQLPGDQIALQHLLTCRRWNKLWRSVT
;
A
#
# COMPACT_ATOMS: atom_id res chain seq x y z
N MET A 1 -8.60 31.15 36.10
CA MET A 1 -8.35 30.88 34.68
C MET A 1 -7.74 29.49 34.62
N VAL A 2 -8.42 28.51 34.05
CA VAL A 2 -7.94 27.12 34.02
C VAL A 2 -7.00 26.98 32.83
N CYS A 3 -5.74 26.63 33.09
CA CYS A 3 -4.75 26.35 32.05
C CYS A 3 -4.93 24.90 31.58
N LEU A 4 -4.66 24.63 30.30
CA LEU A 4 -4.65 23.26 29.77
C LEU A 4 -3.72 22.35 30.58
N LEU A 5 -2.61 22.89 31.07
CA LEU A 5 -1.61 22.16 31.86
C LEU A 5 -2.06 21.85 33.30
N ASP A 6 -3.18 22.44 33.76
CA ASP A 6 -3.76 22.13 35.07
C ASP A 6 -4.64 20.87 35.01
N LEU A 7 -4.85 20.29 33.83
CA LEU A 7 -5.63 19.07 33.65
C LEU A 7 -4.85 17.82 34.11
N PRO A 8 -5.54 16.77 34.59
CA PRO A 8 -4.91 15.49 34.91
C PRO A 8 -4.21 14.88 33.70
N PHE A 9 -3.15 14.13 33.97
CA PHE A 9 -2.31 13.51 32.94
C PHE A 9 -3.13 12.57 32.03
N GLU A 10 -4.14 11.89 32.56
CA GLU A 10 -5.04 11.00 31.82
C GLU A 10 -5.85 11.77 30.76
N ILE A 11 -6.33 12.97 31.12
CA ILE A 11 -7.08 13.83 30.19
C ILE A 11 -6.14 14.35 29.10
N LEU A 12 -4.95 14.81 29.49
CA LEU A 12 -3.92 15.25 28.54
C LEU A 12 -3.52 14.11 27.59
N SER A 13 -3.43 12.86 28.08
CA SER A 13 -3.07 11.68 27.29
C SER A 13 -4.14 11.27 26.27
N SER A 14 -5.39 11.69 26.49
CA SER A 14 -6.48 11.47 25.55
C SER A 14 -6.52 12.50 24.41
N LEU A 15 -5.85 13.65 24.56
CA LEU A 15 -5.88 14.74 23.57
C LEU A 15 -5.50 14.32 22.15
N PRO A 16 -4.48 13.46 21.92
CA PRO A 16 -4.14 13.02 20.57
C PRO A 16 -5.30 12.42 19.77
N LEU A 17 -6.31 11.84 20.44
CA LEU A 17 -7.49 11.27 19.79
C LEU A 17 -8.40 12.33 19.16
N TYR A 18 -8.26 13.59 19.58
CA TYR A 18 -9.06 14.74 19.13
C TYR A 18 -8.25 15.72 18.27
N ILE A 19 -6.98 15.42 18.02
CA ILE A 19 -6.15 16.18 17.09
C ILE A 19 -6.51 15.79 15.65
N ARG A 20 -6.49 16.77 14.75
CA ARG A 20 -7.00 16.59 13.39
C ARG A 20 -6.09 15.72 12.54
N ASN A 21 -4.78 15.91 12.65
CA ASN A 21 -3.80 15.31 11.76
C ASN A 21 -2.42 15.22 12.41
N ILE A 22 -1.43 14.63 11.71
CA ILE A 22 -0.10 14.40 12.28
C ILE A 22 0.71 15.70 12.45
N GLU A 23 0.45 16.72 11.65
CA GLU A 23 1.13 18.02 11.72
C GLU A 23 0.75 18.74 13.01
N ASP A 24 -0.54 18.93 13.25
CA ASP A 24 -1.11 19.51 14.47
C ASP A 24 -0.62 18.75 15.70
N PHE A 25 -0.50 17.42 15.60
CA PHE A 25 0.04 16.57 16.67
C PHE A 25 1.50 16.90 16.97
N THR A 26 2.34 17.03 15.93
CA THR A 26 3.75 17.38 16.10
C THR A 26 3.96 18.80 16.62
N GLU A 27 3.15 19.75 16.16
CA GLU A 27 3.18 21.13 16.61
C GLU A 27 2.77 21.22 18.09
N ALA A 28 1.67 20.59 18.48
CA ALA A 28 1.21 20.53 19.87
C ALA A 28 2.23 19.85 20.79
N ALA A 29 2.86 18.75 20.35
CA ALA A 29 3.93 18.10 21.10
C ALA A 29 5.18 19.00 21.26
N SER A 30 5.44 19.89 20.29
CA SER A 30 6.59 20.81 20.33
C SER A 30 6.35 22.06 21.19
N ALA A 31 5.09 22.36 21.54
CA ALA A 31 4.72 23.57 22.24
C ALA A 31 5.21 23.62 23.70
N CYS A 32 5.22 22.48 24.41
CA CYS A 32 5.77 22.41 25.77
C CYS A 32 6.20 20.99 26.16
N SER A 33 7.05 20.89 27.19
CA SER A 33 7.59 19.61 27.67
C SER A 33 6.50 18.67 28.21
N VAL A 34 5.48 19.20 28.87
CA VAL A 34 4.37 18.39 29.41
C VAL A 34 3.64 17.66 28.28
N LEU A 35 3.22 18.40 27.24
CA LEU A 35 2.56 17.81 26.07
C LEU A 35 3.48 16.86 25.33
N TYR A 36 4.77 17.19 25.19
CA TYR A 36 5.76 16.29 24.62
C TYR A 36 5.78 14.93 25.33
N TYR A 37 5.91 14.93 26.66
CA TYR A 37 5.94 13.70 27.45
C TYR A 37 4.62 12.94 27.37
N THR A 38 3.49 13.63 27.51
CA THR A 38 2.16 13.02 27.40
C THR A 38 1.98 12.36 26.03
N PHE A 39 2.31 13.06 24.94
CA PHE A 39 2.08 12.58 23.58
C PHE A 39 3.06 11.47 23.17
N SER A 40 4.22 11.37 23.83
CA SER A 40 5.17 10.27 23.62
C SER A 40 4.58 8.89 23.95
N SER A 41 3.53 8.83 24.79
CA SER A 41 2.86 7.59 25.21
C SER A 41 1.70 7.18 24.30
N VAL A 42 1.44 7.93 23.23
CA VAL A 42 0.31 7.68 22.34
C VAL A 42 0.45 6.34 21.60
N SER A 43 -0.67 5.67 21.37
CA SER A 43 -0.68 4.39 20.65
C SER A 43 -0.24 4.56 19.19
N LEU A 44 0.43 3.52 18.67
CA LEU A 44 0.84 3.47 17.26
C LEU A 44 -0.34 3.57 16.29
N ASN A 45 -1.52 3.08 16.70
CA ASN A 45 -2.74 3.21 15.91
C ASN A 45 -3.22 4.67 15.81
N CYS A 46 -3.11 5.43 16.91
CA CYS A 46 -3.44 6.86 16.89
C CYS A 46 -2.54 7.61 15.91
N ILE A 47 -1.23 7.33 15.91
CA ILE A 47 -0.28 7.94 14.95
C ILE A 47 -0.65 7.56 13.51
N LEU A 48 -1.01 6.31 13.24
CA LEU A 48 -1.48 5.89 11.91
C LEU A 48 -2.73 6.65 11.48
N ARG A 49 -3.72 6.83 12.37
CA ARG A 49 -4.94 7.59 12.09
C ARG A 49 -4.66 9.07 11.83
N LEU A 50 -3.77 9.68 12.60
CA LEU A 50 -3.32 11.06 12.40
C LEU A 50 -2.58 11.21 11.06
N ALA A 51 -1.76 10.23 10.68
CA ALA A 51 -1.09 10.21 9.38
C ALA A 51 -2.07 10.03 8.21
N ALA A 52 -3.07 9.15 8.36
CA ALA A 52 -4.16 8.99 7.41
C ALA A 52 -4.93 10.30 7.18
N ALA A 53 -5.17 11.06 8.26
CA ALA A 53 -5.85 12.35 8.19
C ALA A 53 -5.01 13.49 7.56
N SER A 54 -3.69 13.32 7.42
CA SER A 54 -2.80 14.24 6.68
C SER A 54 -2.72 13.95 5.17
N ALA A 55 -3.50 13.00 4.65
CA ALA A 55 -3.61 12.78 3.21
C ALA A 55 -4.35 13.96 2.53
N PRO A 56 -3.97 14.36 1.30
CA PRO A 56 -2.97 13.74 0.43
C PRO A 56 -1.54 14.30 0.60
N THR A 57 -1.31 15.34 1.40
CA THR A 57 -0.09 16.17 1.32
C THR A 57 1.20 15.40 1.66
N PHE A 58 1.20 14.65 2.76
CA PHE A 58 2.40 13.91 3.22
C PHE A 58 2.43 12.45 2.75
N VAL A 59 1.31 11.95 2.26
CA VAL A 59 1.05 10.52 2.10
C VAL A 59 0.68 10.20 0.65
N GLN A 60 1.53 10.62 -0.28
CA GLN A 60 1.35 10.31 -1.70
C GLN A 60 2.14 9.07 -2.12
N PRO A 61 1.59 8.21 -2.99
CA PRO A 61 0.19 8.18 -3.44
C PRO A 61 -0.72 7.59 -2.35
N HIS A 62 -1.79 8.32 -2.02
CA HIS A 62 -2.81 7.84 -1.08
C HIS A 62 -3.77 6.87 -1.81
N PRO A 63 -4.27 5.80 -1.16
CA PRO A 63 -3.91 5.28 0.17
C PRO A 63 -2.69 4.34 0.17
N HIS A 64 -2.16 4.01 -1.00
CA HIS A 64 -1.13 3.00 -1.22
C HIS A 64 0.13 3.13 -0.35
N PHE A 65 0.58 4.36 -0.07
CA PHE A 65 1.77 4.58 0.78
C PHE A 65 1.59 4.02 2.19
N LEU A 66 0.46 4.29 2.85
CA LEU A 66 0.21 3.76 4.19
C LEU A 66 -0.09 2.28 4.17
N ILE A 67 -0.80 1.78 3.15
CA ILE A 67 -1.01 0.34 3.01
C ILE A 67 0.33 -0.38 2.91
N ALA A 68 1.27 0.12 2.09
CA ALA A 68 2.61 -0.47 1.99
C ALA A 68 3.37 -0.46 3.32
N ALA A 69 3.16 0.57 4.16
CA ALA A 69 3.75 0.67 5.49
C ALA A 69 3.23 -0.40 6.46
N THR A 70 1.94 -0.76 6.35
CA THR A 70 1.22 -1.54 7.36
C THR A 70 0.82 -2.94 6.89
N ALA A 71 0.94 -3.24 5.59
CA ALA A 71 0.51 -4.48 4.96
C ALA A 71 1.06 -5.73 5.64
N ARG A 72 2.33 -5.70 6.07
CA ARG A 72 2.96 -6.79 6.83
C ARG A 72 2.21 -7.12 8.12
N GLN A 73 1.88 -6.10 8.91
CA GLN A 73 1.18 -6.27 10.19
C GLN A 73 -0.22 -6.84 9.98
N VAL A 74 -0.93 -6.36 8.95
CA VAL A 74 -2.25 -6.88 8.58
C VAL A 74 -2.17 -8.33 8.10
N SER A 75 -1.15 -8.66 7.31
CA SER A 75 -0.86 -10.03 6.87
C SER A 75 -0.63 -10.97 8.03
N ASP A 76 0.26 -10.59 8.95
CA ASP A 76 0.60 -11.42 10.12
C ASP A 76 -0.62 -11.61 11.05
N TRP A 77 -1.44 -10.55 11.22
CA TRP A 77 -2.72 -10.64 11.93
C TRP A 77 -3.72 -11.59 11.25
N ALA A 78 -3.80 -11.53 9.92
CA ALA A 78 -4.72 -12.35 9.14
C ALA A 78 -4.30 -13.83 9.10
N LEU A 79 -3.01 -14.13 9.01
CA LEU A 79 -2.46 -15.48 9.05
C LEU A 79 -2.71 -16.22 10.37
N GLY A 80 -2.96 -15.49 11.47
CA GLY A 80 -3.16 -16.07 12.79
C GLY A 80 -4.44 -16.91 12.94
N ASN A 81 -5.49 -16.68 12.13
CA ASN A 81 -6.75 -17.41 12.19
C ASN A 81 -7.51 -17.34 10.85
N ALA A 82 -8.19 -18.42 10.47
CA ALA A 82 -9.08 -18.51 9.31
C ALA A 82 -10.16 -17.40 9.30
N GLU A 83 -10.71 -17.03 10.45
CA GLU A 83 -11.69 -15.93 10.52
C GLU A 83 -11.07 -14.57 10.12
N ASN A 84 -9.84 -14.30 10.56
CA ASN A 84 -9.14 -13.06 10.19
C ASN A 84 -8.75 -13.08 8.71
N THR A 85 -8.36 -14.25 8.18
CA THR A 85 -8.12 -14.42 6.74
C THR A 85 -9.39 -14.11 5.94
N GLU A 86 -10.55 -14.61 6.36
CA GLU A 86 -11.84 -14.30 5.71
C GLU A 86 -12.17 -12.80 5.79
N ARG A 87 -11.90 -12.14 6.92
CA ARG A 87 -12.04 -10.68 7.03
C ARG A 87 -11.11 -9.92 6.07
N LEU A 88 -9.86 -10.38 5.90
CA LEU A 88 -8.93 -9.81 4.94
C LEU A 88 -9.45 -9.98 3.50
N ARG A 89 -9.97 -11.16 3.14
CA ARG A 89 -10.57 -11.39 1.83
C ARG A 89 -11.77 -10.48 1.55
N ARG A 90 -12.64 -10.28 2.55
CA ARG A 90 -13.75 -9.32 2.45
C ARG A 90 -13.27 -7.88 2.29
N ALA A 91 -12.20 -7.50 2.97
CA ALA A 91 -11.60 -6.19 2.77
C ALA A 91 -11.04 -6.04 1.35
N PHE A 92 -10.39 -7.07 0.79
CA PHE A 92 -9.98 -7.05 -0.60
C PHE A 92 -11.15 -6.78 -1.54
N GLN A 93 -12.30 -7.45 -1.35
CA GLN A 93 -13.50 -7.24 -2.18
C GLN A 93 -14.00 -5.78 -2.21
N GLY A 94 -13.77 -5.01 -1.15
CA GLY A 94 -14.07 -3.57 -1.12
C GLY A 94 -13.05 -2.70 -1.85
N GLY A 95 -11.96 -3.28 -2.36
CA GLY A 95 -10.89 -2.62 -3.08
C GLY A 95 -9.78 -2.08 -2.19
N VAL A 96 -8.95 -1.21 -2.77
CA VAL A 96 -7.79 -0.62 -2.07
C VAL A 96 -8.21 0.23 -0.85
N GLU A 97 -9.35 0.91 -0.92
CA GLU A 97 -9.88 1.71 0.18
C GLU A 97 -10.33 0.85 1.36
N ALA A 98 -11.03 -0.25 1.12
CA ALA A 98 -11.42 -1.16 2.20
C ALA A 98 -10.21 -1.89 2.82
N LEU A 99 -9.19 -2.19 2.02
CA LEU A 99 -7.90 -2.66 2.54
C LEU A 99 -7.22 -1.59 3.41
N PHE A 100 -7.29 -0.32 3.03
CA PHE A 100 -6.76 0.78 3.82
C PHE A 100 -7.47 0.93 5.17
N GLU A 101 -8.80 0.87 5.18
CA GLU A 101 -9.59 0.88 6.42
C GLU A 101 -9.22 -0.30 7.33
N LEU A 102 -9.01 -1.49 6.78
CA LEU A 102 -8.53 -2.63 7.55
C LEU A 102 -7.12 -2.39 8.11
N CYS A 103 -6.23 -1.74 7.35
CA CYS A 103 -4.92 -1.32 7.84
C CYS A 103 -5.04 -0.36 9.02
N ILE A 104 -5.94 0.63 8.94
CA ILE A 104 -6.23 1.54 10.05
C ILE A 104 -6.78 0.78 11.25
N GLU A 105 -7.63 -0.24 11.06
CA GLU A 105 -8.21 -0.99 12.18
C GLU A 105 -7.19 -1.88 12.90
N LYS A 106 -6.27 -2.52 12.14
CA LYS A 106 -5.45 -3.63 12.64
C LYS A 106 -3.97 -3.32 12.82
N ALA A 107 -3.46 -2.26 12.21
CA ALA A 107 -2.05 -1.93 12.28
C ALA A 107 -1.78 -0.72 13.19
N GLY A 108 -0.49 -0.51 13.46
CA GLY A 108 0.04 0.70 14.04
C GLY A 108 1.23 1.20 13.25
N LEU A 109 1.52 2.50 13.36
CA LEU A 109 2.67 3.09 12.71
C LEU A 109 3.36 4.04 13.69
N SER A 110 4.68 3.89 13.88
CA SER A 110 5.43 4.85 14.69
C SER A 110 5.87 6.06 13.85
N LEU A 111 6.17 7.18 14.50
CA LEU A 111 6.81 8.33 13.82
C LEU A 111 8.15 7.95 13.18
N GLN A 112 8.87 6.99 13.77
CA GLN A 112 10.12 6.47 13.21
C GLN A 112 9.87 5.69 11.91
N ASP A 113 8.79 4.90 11.85
CA ASP A 113 8.40 4.19 10.62
C ASP A 113 8.01 5.17 9.51
N ILE A 114 7.24 6.21 9.83
CA ILE A 114 6.89 7.28 8.87
C ILE A 114 8.17 7.90 8.30
N ARG A 115 9.13 8.26 9.15
CA ARG A 115 10.42 8.82 8.71
C ARG A 115 11.20 7.84 7.83
N ARG A 116 11.27 6.56 8.23
CA ARG A 116 11.97 5.50 7.49
C ARG A 116 11.36 5.31 6.10
N LEU A 117 10.04 5.23 6.01
CA LEU A 117 9.33 5.07 4.74
C LEU A 117 9.42 6.30 3.86
N HIS A 118 9.37 7.49 4.46
CA HIS A 118 9.60 8.74 3.73
C HIS A 118 11.00 8.77 3.11
N LEU A 119 12.04 8.35 3.83
CA LEU A 119 13.39 8.21 3.27
C LEU A 119 13.45 7.15 2.16
N ALA A 120 12.85 5.97 2.40
CA ALA A 120 12.78 4.88 1.41
C ALA A 120 12.06 5.31 0.12
N ARG A 121 11.09 6.24 0.23
CA ARG A 121 10.41 6.82 -0.92
C ARG A 121 11.40 7.44 -1.90
N PHE A 122 12.34 8.26 -1.41
CA PHE A 122 13.31 8.93 -2.28
C PHE A 122 14.46 8.01 -2.70
N SER A 123 14.92 7.13 -1.82
CA SER A 123 16.09 6.29 -2.09
C SER A 123 15.80 5.04 -2.90
N THR A 124 14.57 4.51 -2.84
CA THR A 124 14.24 3.20 -3.44
C THR A 124 12.95 3.23 -4.25
N ILE A 125 11.85 3.75 -3.69
CA ILE A 125 10.53 3.66 -4.34
C ILE A 125 10.45 4.57 -5.57
N ASN A 126 10.89 5.83 -5.48
CA ASN A 126 10.88 6.76 -6.60
C ASN A 126 11.81 6.27 -7.73
N PRO A 127 13.05 5.80 -7.48
CA PRO A 127 13.85 5.14 -8.50
C PRO A 127 13.16 3.92 -9.15
N LEU A 128 12.45 3.09 -8.37
CA LEU A 128 11.67 1.98 -8.92
C LEU A 128 10.53 2.48 -9.81
N ALA A 129 9.76 3.48 -9.36
CA ALA A 129 8.70 4.11 -10.14
C ALA A 129 9.26 4.75 -11.43
N ASP A 130 10.41 5.42 -11.37
CA ASP A 130 11.09 5.97 -12.55
C ASP A 130 11.51 4.87 -13.55
N LYS A 131 11.92 3.70 -13.06
CA LYS A 131 12.21 2.55 -13.92
C LYS A 131 10.94 2.02 -14.57
N ILE A 132 9.86 1.86 -13.80
CA ILE A 132 8.54 1.45 -14.29
C ILE A 132 8.03 2.43 -15.35
N ASP A 133 8.18 3.74 -15.13
CA ASP A 133 7.76 4.79 -16.05
C ASP A 133 8.46 4.68 -17.42
N LYS A 134 9.75 4.32 -17.43
CA LYS A 134 10.53 4.05 -18.64
C LYS A 134 10.20 2.71 -19.33
N MET A 135 9.38 1.87 -18.71
CA MET A 135 8.98 0.55 -19.21
C MET A 135 7.52 0.47 -19.62
N ALA A 136 6.62 1.18 -18.93
CA ALA A 136 5.18 1.11 -19.16
C ALA A 136 4.44 2.43 -18.90
N GLY A 137 5.15 3.50 -18.55
CA GLY A 137 4.57 4.81 -18.23
C GLY A 137 4.78 5.84 -19.34
N VAL A 138 4.68 7.13 -18.99
CA VAL A 138 4.69 8.24 -19.95
C VAL A 138 6.04 8.37 -20.65
N ARG A 139 7.15 8.28 -19.89
CA ARG A 139 8.50 8.36 -20.46
C ARG A 139 8.83 7.21 -21.39
N TRP A 140 8.11 6.09 -21.29
CA TRP A 140 8.29 5.01 -22.26
C TRP A 140 7.83 5.44 -23.66
N TYR A 141 6.70 6.15 -23.76
CA TYR A 141 6.18 6.71 -25.02
C TYR A 141 7.07 7.80 -25.63
N GLU A 142 7.87 8.47 -24.80
CA GLU A 142 8.83 9.49 -25.24
C GLU A 142 10.08 8.91 -25.91
N THR A 143 10.22 7.57 -25.97
CA THR A 143 11.36 6.93 -26.65
C THR A 143 11.33 7.27 -28.14
N GLU A 144 12.44 7.75 -28.69
CA GLU A 144 12.57 8.04 -30.12
C GLU A 144 12.21 6.81 -30.96
N ASN A 145 11.47 7.02 -32.06
CA ASN A 145 11.01 5.95 -32.94
C ASN A 145 10.20 4.85 -32.21
N PHE A 146 9.42 5.21 -31.18
CA PHE A 146 8.66 4.27 -30.36
C PHE A 146 7.90 3.21 -31.18
N TRP A 147 7.13 3.65 -32.17
CA TRP A 147 6.36 2.77 -33.06
C TRP A 147 7.18 2.19 -34.23
N GLU A 148 8.39 2.71 -34.47
CA GLU A 148 9.25 2.41 -35.61
C GLU A 148 10.49 1.58 -35.20
N GLY A 149 10.41 0.84 -34.08
CA GLY A 149 11.46 -0.07 -33.62
C GLY A 149 12.43 0.49 -32.57
N GLY A 150 12.21 1.71 -32.09
CA GLY A 150 12.95 2.31 -30.97
C GLY A 150 12.72 1.62 -29.62
N VAL A 151 11.63 0.86 -29.49
CA VAL A 151 11.38 -0.03 -28.35
C VAL A 151 11.12 -1.46 -28.83
N SER A 152 11.48 -2.44 -28.00
CA SER A 152 11.31 -3.86 -28.34
C SER A 152 9.88 -4.36 -28.27
N GLU A 153 9.01 -3.67 -27.53
CA GLU A 153 7.70 -4.18 -27.09
C GLU A 153 6.64 -3.07 -27.09
N ALA A 154 6.58 -2.25 -28.15
CA ALA A 154 5.65 -1.12 -28.25
C ALA A 154 4.18 -1.56 -28.04
N VAL A 155 3.48 -0.95 -27.09
CA VAL A 155 2.04 -1.17 -26.87
C VAL A 155 1.41 0.06 -26.20
N THR A 156 0.09 0.23 -26.37
CA THR A 156 -0.69 1.27 -25.69
C THR A 156 -1.17 0.75 -24.33
N ILE A 157 -0.60 1.29 -23.26
CA ILE A 157 -0.84 0.98 -21.85
C ILE A 157 -0.84 2.31 -21.10
N TYR A 158 -1.90 2.55 -20.34
CA TYR A 158 -1.96 3.69 -19.43
C TYR A 158 -1.57 3.23 -18.02
N THR A 159 -0.32 3.48 -17.62
CA THR A 159 0.20 3.11 -16.30
C THR A 159 0.53 4.35 -15.49
N GLU A 160 0.01 4.44 -14.27
CA GLU A 160 0.55 5.37 -13.26
C GLU A 160 1.69 4.66 -12.53
N SER A 161 2.92 5.07 -12.79
CA SER A 161 4.13 4.35 -12.38
C SER A 161 4.32 4.31 -10.87
N GLY A 162 3.90 5.35 -10.16
CA GLY A 162 3.91 5.39 -8.70
C GLY A 162 3.00 4.33 -8.11
N ARG A 163 1.73 4.31 -8.52
CA ARG A 163 0.75 3.31 -8.12
C ARG A 163 1.20 1.90 -8.44
N ALA A 164 1.71 1.63 -9.64
CA ALA A 164 2.22 0.31 -10.01
C ALA A 164 3.37 -0.14 -9.09
N ALA A 165 4.30 0.76 -8.75
CA ALA A 165 5.36 0.48 -7.79
C ALA A 165 4.79 0.08 -6.42
N PHE A 166 3.82 0.82 -5.90
CA PHE A 166 3.20 0.48 -4.62
C PHE A 166 2.36 -0.79 -4.67
N GLN A 167 1.66 -1.09 -5.77
CA GLN A 167 0.91 -2.35 -5.91
C GLN A 167 1.84 -3.57 -5.80
N ILE A 168 3.06 -3.49 -6.37
CA ILE A 168 4.10 -4.51 -6.24
C ILE A 168 4.58 -4.61 -4.78
N ILE A 169 4.87 -3.47 -4.15
CA ILE A 169 5.35 -3.43 -2.75
C ILE A 169 4.29 -3.98 -1.79
N ILE A 170 3.04 -3.54 -1.90
CA ILE A 170 1.91 -3.99 -1.06
C ILE A 170 1.72 -5.50 -1.23
N TYR A 171 1.76 -6.02 -2.46
CA TYR A 171 1.69 -7.45 -2.70
C TYR A 171 2.83 -8.21 -2.00
N GLY A 172 4.07 -7.70 -2.14
CA GLY A 172 5.23 -8.26 -1.44
C GLY A 172 5.08 -8.23 0.08
N GLU A 173 4.59 -7.14 0.64
CA GLU A 173 4.37 -7.00 2.08
C GLU A 173 3.24 -7.89 2.60
N LEU A 174 2.13 -8.00 1.87
CA LEU A 174 1.02 -8.87 2.23
C LEU A 174 1.43 -10.35 2.18
N PHE A 175 2.24 -10.76 1.21
CA PHE A 175 2.44 -12.18 0.92
C PHE A 175 3.86 -12.71 1.15
N ALA A 176 4.84 -11.90 1.63
CA ALA A 176 6.18 -12.45 1.80
C ALA A 176 6.27 -13.61 2.83
N SER A 177 5.44 -13.62 3.88
CA SER A 177 5.39 -14.74 4.83
C SER A 177 4.96 -16.04 4.12
N SER A 178 3.99 -15.94 3.20
CA SER A 178 3.59 -17.06 2.34
C SER A 178 4.70 -17.44 1.36
N MET A 179 5.40 -16.47 0.77
CA MET A 179 6.54 -16.74 -0.11
C MET A 179 7.66 -17.48 0.63
N GLN A 180 7.98 -17.05 1.84
CA GLN A 180 8.96 -17.72 2.69
C GLN A 180 8.53 -19.16 2.98
N ALA A 181 7.25 -19.41 3.28
CA ALA A 181 6.73 -20.76 3.48
C ALA A 181 6.86 -21.66 2.23
N TYR A 182 6.78 -21.10 1.02
CA TYR A 182 7.02 -21.86 -0.22
C TYR A 182 8.50 -22.12 -0.48
N LEU A 183 9.38 -21.17 -0.12
CA LEU A 183 10.83 -21.31 -0.26
C LEU A 183 11.44 -22.24 0.80
N GLU A 184 10.79 -22.38 1.95
CA GLU A 184 11.26 -23.16 3.10
C GLU A 184 10.23 -24.24 3.50
N PRO A 185 9.90 -25.21 2.61
CA PRO A 185 8.82 -26.17 2.83
C PRO A 185 9.00 -27.01 4.09
N ASP A 186 10.25 -27.33 4.46
CA ASP A 186 10.59 -28.14 5.62
C ASP A 186 10.19 -27.49 6.95
N LYS A 187 10.00 -26.16 6.98
CA LYS A 187 9.64 -25.42 8.19
C LYS A 187 8.13 -25.38 8.47
N ASN A 188 7.28 -25.85 7.55
CA ASN A 188 5.82 -25.85 7.68
C ASN A 188 5.24 -24.50 8.15
N LEU A 189 5.77 -23.40 7.61
CA LEU A 189 5.34 -22.05 7.99
C LEU A 189 3.89 -21.78 7.53
N PRO A 190 3.13 -20.95 8.28
CA PRO A 190 1.78 -20.54 7.87
C PRO A 190 1.84 -19.77 6.54
N LYS A 191 0.85 -20.00 5.69
CA LYS A 191 0.74 -19.37 4.38
C LYS A 191 -0.71 -19.17 3.98
N PHE A 192 -0.96 -18.11 3.23
CA PHE A 192 -2.21 -17.94 2.52
C PHE A 192 -2.30 -18.94 1.37
N ASP A 193 -3.53 -19.34 1.06
CA ASP A 193 -3.81 -20.09 -0.15
C ASP A 193 -3.68 -19.19 -1.40
N LEU A 194 -3.81 -19.82 -2.57
CA LEU A 194 -3.81 -19.11 -3.83
C LEU A 194 -5.00 -18.14 -3.94
N ASP A 195 -6.16 -18.53 -3.42
CA ASP A 195 -7.40 -17.76 -3.59
C ASP A 195 -7.34 -16.40 -2.89
N VAL A 196 -6.77 -16.33 -1.68
CA VAL A 196 -6.57 -15.06 -0.96
C VAL A 196 -5.67 -14.11 -1.77
N ARG A 197 -4.61 -14.65 -2.39
CA ARG A 197 -3.70 -13.86 -3.25
C ARG A 197 -4.40 -13.38 -4.52
N LEU A 198 -5.21 -14.23 -5.12
CA LEU A 198 -6.02 -13.87 -6.29
C LEU A 198 -7.07 -12.82 -5.94
N ASP A 199 -7.69 -12.88 -4.76
CA ASP A 199 -8.65 -11.86 -4.31
C ASP A 199 -8.00 -10.47 -4.21
N TYR A 200 -6.77 -10.37 -3.71
CA TYR A 200 -6.02 -9.10 -3.76
C TYR A 200 -5.82 -8.61 -5.20
N ILE A 201 -5.37 -9.48 -6.11
CA ILE A 201 -5.15 -9.09 -7.52
C ILE A 201 -6.46 -8.65 -8.16
N LYS A 202 -7.55 -9.37 -7.93
CA LYS A 202 -8.87 -9.07 -8.49
C LYS A 202 -9.34 -7.68 -8.07
N TYR A 203 -9.33 -7.39 -6.78
CA TYR A 203 -10.06 -6.25 -6.25
C TYR A 203 -9.18 -5.08 -5.80
N CYS A 204 -7.94 -5.30 -5.37
CA CYS A 204 -7.02 -4.21 -4.99
C CYS A 204 -6.18 -3.69 -6.17
N ILE A 205 -6.14 -4.44 -7.28
CA ILE A 205 -5.53 -4.02 -8.55
C ILE A 205 -6.63 -4.14 -9.62
N PRO A 206 -7.63 -3.24 -9.64
CA PRO A 206 -8.76 -3.41 -10.54
C PRO A 206 -8.37 -3.16 -11.99
N ASP A 207 -9.03 -3.87 -12.92
CA ASP A 207 -8.85 -3.66 -14.35
C ASP A 207 -10.18 -3.74 -15.10
N TRP A 208 -10.39 -2.87 -16.09
CA TRP A 208 -11.58 -2.88 -16.93
C TRP A 208 -11.71 -4.17 -17.77
N VAL A 209 -10.58 -4.81 -18.12
CA VAL A 209 -10.58 -6.15 -18.76
C VAL A 209 -10.57 -7.29 -17.76
N CYS A 210 -10.66 -7.02 -16.46
CA CYS A 210 -10.79 -8.07 -15.45
C CYS A 210 -12.13 -8.80 -15.64
N LYS A 211 -12.11 -9.83 -16.51
CA LYS A 211 -13.24 -10.64 -16.91
C LYS A 211 -12.79 -12.08 -17.19
N SER A 212 -13.24 -12.96 -16.29
CA SER A 212 -13.61 -14.37 -16.53
C SER A 212 -12.61 -15.22 -17.33
N TYR A 213 -11.37 -15.28 -16.86
CA TYR A 213 -10.67 -16.56 -16.93
C TYR A 213 -11.23 -17.47 -15.83
N PRO A 214 -11.37 -18.79 -16.06
CA PRO A 214 -11.78 -19.72 -15.01
C PRO A 214 -10.92 -19.52 -13.74
N GLY A 215 -11.56 -19.22 -12.60
CA GLY A 215 -10.90 -18.91 -11.33
C GLY A 215 -10.64 -17.41 -11.05
N MET A 216 -10.80 -16.53 -12.05
CA MET A 216 -10.65 -15.06 -11.92
C MET A 216 -11.98 -14.30 -12.03
N GLU A 217 -13.09 -14.99 -11.75
CA GLU A 217 -14.41 -14.37 -11.69
C GLU A 217 -14.46 -13.33 -10.56
N VAL A 218 -15.02 -12.16 -10.88
CA VAL A 218 -15.16 -11.03 -9.96
C VAL A 218 -16.64 -10.77 -9.70
N LEU A 219 -16.96 -10.53 -8.43
CA LEU A 219 -18.28 -10.11 -8.00
C LEU A 219 -18.47 -8.60 -8.31
N PRO A 220 -19.71 -8.14 -8.54
CA PRO A 220 -19.99 -6.72 -8.78
C PRO A 220 -19.96 -5.91 -7.47
N VAL A 221 -18.82 -5.90 -6.79
CA VAL A 221 -18.57 -5.25 -5.49
C VAL A 221 -17.29 -4.41 -5.54
N GLY A 222 -17.15 -3.49 -4.57
CA GLY A 222 -16.01 -2.59 -4.47
C GLY A 222 -15.71 -1.88 -5.79
N PRO A 223 -14.52 -2.03 -6.39
CA PRO A 223 -14.18 -1.38 -7.65
C PRO A 223 -15.10 -1.80 -8.81
N TYR A 224 -15.68 -3.00 -8.78
CA TYR A 224 -16.53 -3.50 -9.86
C TYR A 224 -18.03 -3.23 -9.66
N ALA A 225 -18.42 -2.44 -8.64
CA ALA A 225 -19.82 -2.10 -8.40
C ALA A 225 -20.39 -1.10 -9.45
N GLY A 226 -19.52 -0.34 -10.11
CA GLY A 226 -19.89 0.70 -11.10
C GLY A 226 -19.57 0.33 -12.55
N ASP A 227 -19.42 1.37 -13.40
CA ASP A 227 -19.02 1.19 -14.79
C ASP A 227 -17.55 0.75 -14.88
N ARG A 228 -17.33 -0.49 -15.31
CA ARG A 228 -15.99 -1.07 -15.46
C ARG A 228 -15.10 -0.29 -16.43
N LYS A 229 -15.68 0.43 -17.40
CA LYS A 229 -14.89 1.21 -18.37
C LYS A 229 -14.13 2.37 -17.73
N GLN A 230 -14.52 2.76 -16.51
CA GLN A 230 -13.86 3.82 -15.74
C GLN A 230 -12.71 3.29 -14.88
N LEU A 231 -12.52 1.97 -14.82
CA LEU A 231 -11.44 1.36 -14.04
C LEU A 231 -10.08 1.61 -14.70
N PRO A 232 -9.01 1.76 -13.89
CA PRO A 232 -7.66 1.82 -14.41
C PRO A 232 -7.30 0.51 -15.11
N GLY A 233 -6.29 0.53 -16.00
CA GLY A 233 -5.75 -0.68 -16.65
C GLY A 233 -4.62 -1.31 -15.86
N ASP A 234 -4.73 -1.37 -14.53
CA ASP A 234 -3.60 -1.67 -13.65
C ASP A 234 -3.12 -3.13 -13.79
N GLN A 235 -4.00 -4.10 -14.07
CA GLN A 235 -3.58 -5.49 -14.29
C GLN A 235 -2.87 -5.66 -15.63
N ILE A 236 -3.36 -5.03 -16.70
CA ILE A 236 -2.68 -5.02 -18.01
C ILE A 236 -1.28 -4.41 -17.85
N ALA A 237 -1.19 -3.28 -17.13
CA ALA A 237 0.08 -2.62 -16.87
C ALA A 237 1.05 -3.52 -16.11
N LEU A 238 0.62 -4.13 -15.00
CA LEU A 238 1.45 -5.06 -14.24
C LEU A 238 1.82 -6.31 -15.04
N GLN A 239 0.90 -6.88 -15.82
CA GLN A 239 1.20 -8.02 -16.68
C GLN A 239 2.30 -7.67 -17.69
N HIS A 240 2.19 -6.52 -18.36
CA HIS A 240 3.22 -6.05 -19.27
C HIS A 240 4.55 -5.85 -18.53
N LEU A 241 4.55 -5.12 -17.40
CA LEU A 241 5.75 -4.88 -16.61
C LEU A 241 6.46 -6.18 -16.21
N LEU A 242 5.72 -7.16 -15.67
CA LEU A 242 6.31 -8.40 -15.17
C LEU A 242 6.78 -9.36 -16.28
N THR A 243 6.28 -9.20 -17.51
CA THR A 243 6.64 -10.06 -18.66
C THR A 243 7.63 -9.39 -19.63
N CYS A 244 7.80 -8.07 -19.56
CA CYS A 244 8.65 -7.35 -20.50
C CYS A 244 10.13 -7.72 -20.35
N ARG A 245 10.89 -7.66 -21.45
CA ARG A 245 12.32 -8.01 -21.46
C ARG A 245 13.14 -7.06 -20.58
N ARG A 246 12.77 -5.77 -20.51
CA ARG A 246 13.49 -4.76 -19.74
C ARG A 246 13.45 -5.06 -18.24
N TRP A 247 12.28 -5.42 -17.72
CA TRP A 247 12.10 -5.83 -16.33
C TRP A 247 12.90 -7.09 -16.00
N ASN A 248 12.78 -8.12 -16.84
CA ASN A 248 13.51 -9.38 -16.66
C ASN A 248 15.05 -9.18 -16.69
N LYS A 249 15.56 -8.30 -17.57
CA LYS A 249 16.99 -7.96 -17.58
C LYS A 249 17.45 -7.25 -16.31
N LEU A 250 16.62 -6.37 -15.76
CA LEU A 250 16.93 -5.66 -14.52
C LEU A 250 17.14 -6.66 -13.37
N TRP A 251 16.24 -7.63 -13.19
CA TRP A 251 16.37 -8.63 -12.14
C TRP A 251 17.56 -9.57 -12.33
N ARG A 252 17.89 -9.94 -13.58
CA ARG A 252 19.09 -10.73 -13.88
C ARG A 252 20.41 -10.02 -13.54
N SER A 253 20.41 -8.70 -13.40
CA SER A 253 21.61 -7.96 -13.00
C SER A 253 21.81 -7.88 -11.48
N VAL A 254 20.81 -8.32 -10.71
CA VAL A 254 20.81 -8.30 -9.24
C VAL A 254 21.03 -9.71 -8.65
N THR A 255 20.77 -10.76 -9.42
CA THR A 255 21.05 -12.18 -9.11
C THR A 255 22.37 -12.63 -9.70
#